data_AF-A0A2E5R6Z5-F1
#
_entry.id   AF-A0A2E5R6Z5-F1
#
_cell.length_a   1.000
_cell.length_b   1.000
_cell.length_c   1.000
_cell.angle_alpha   90.00
_cell.angle_beta   90.00
_cell.angle_gamma   90.00
#
_symmetry.space_group_name_H-M   'P 1'
#
loop_
_entity.id
_entity.type
_entity.pdbx_description
1 polymer ?
#
loop_
_entity_poly.entity_id
_entity_poly.type
_entity_poly.pdbx_seq_one_letter_code
_entity_poly.pdbx_strand_id
1 'polypeptide(L)'
;MTARRTWKKRESDVASFFKGTRTPLSGGNSKVTRADVIHDQLFIECKLKKKHTVVTLWDSTADLAKTEGKTPVVALCEKNRPGFWLMVHSDDLEKLIGEFNGK
;
A
#
# COMPACT_ATOMS: atom_id res chain seq x y z
N MET A 1 9.32 -14.53 -17.36
CA MET A 1 8.12 -13.72 -17.07
C MET A 1 8.40 -12.29 -17.53
N THR A 2 7.62 -11.71 -18.45
CA THR A 2 7.85 -10.34 -18.98
C THR A 2 7.31 -9.26 -18.04
N ALA A 3 7.90 -8.07 -18.04
CA ALA A 3 7.51 -6.96 -17.14
C ALA A 3 6.00 -6.62 -17.16
N ARG A 4 5.37 -6.73 -18.35
CA ARG A 4 3.91 -6.55 -18.53
C ARG A 4 3.06 -7.59 -17.79
N ARG A 5 3.58 -8.80 -17.54
CA ARG A 5 2.90 -9.82 -16.73
C ARG A 5 3.04 -9.51 -15.23
N THR A 6 4.21 -9.04 -14.81
CA THR A 6 4.51 -8.72 -13.41
C THR A 6 3.69 -7.55 -12.88
N TRP A 7 3.57 -6.45 -13.65
CA TRP A 7 2.80 -5.28 -13.20
C TRP A 7 1.30 -5.60 -13.06
N LYS A 8 0.74 -6.43 -13.97
CA LYS A 8 -0.69 -6.78 -14.01
C LYS A 8 -1.02 -7.69 -12.85
N LYS A 9 -0.12 -8.65 -12.56
CA LYS A 9 -0.26 -9.52 -11.41
C LYS A 9 -0.25 -8.70 -10.11
N ARG A 10 0.64 -7.72 -9.98
CA ARG A 10 0.68 -6.86 -8.80
C ARG A 10 -0.60 -6.03 -8.65
N GLU A 11 -1.09 -5.41 -9.71
CA GLU A 11 -2.38 -4.70 -9.68
C GLU A 11 -3.54 -5.62 -9.30
N SER A 12 -3.56 -6.86 -9.82
CA SER A 12 -4.56 -7.88 -9.44
C SER A 12 -4.47 -8.28 -7.96
N ASP A 13 -3.26 -8.39 -7.41
CA ASP A 13 -3.07 -8.71 -5.99
C ASP A 13 -3.56 -7.58 -5.08
N VAL A 14 -3.28 -6.33 -5.45
CA VAL A 14 -3.79 -5.14 -4.76
C VAL A 14 -5.32 -5.08 -4.86
N ALA A 15 -5.89 -5.34 -6.04
CA ALA A 15 -7.35 -5.38 -6.21
C ALA A 15 -7.99 -6.44 -5.29
N SER A 16 -7.41 -7.64 -5.23
CA SER A 16 -7.90 -8.71 -4.35
C SER A 16 -7.82 -8.34 -2.87
N PHE A 17 -6.72 -7.69 -2.44
CA PHE A 17 -6.57 -7.23 -1.05
C PHE A 17 -7.68 -6.27 -0.65
N PHE A 18 -8.01 -5.30 -1.51
CA PHE A 18 -9.07 -4.34 -1.27
C PHE A 18 -10.47 -4.84 -1.66
N LYS A 19 -10.63 -6.14 -1.99
CA LYS A 19 -11.91 -6.72 -2.46
C LYS A 19 -12.53 -5.96 -3.64
N GLY A 20 -11.68 -5.32 -4.46
CA GLY A 20 -12.06 -4.58 -5.65
C GLY A 20 -11.76 -5.33 -6.94
N THR A 21 -11.97 -4.66 -8.08
CA THR A 21 -11.68 -5.22 -9.41
C THR A 21 -10.62 -4.38 -10.11
N ARG A 22 -9.62 -5.03 -10.71
CA ARG A 22 -8.57 -4.31 -11.47
C ARG A 22 -9.17 -3.56 -12.66
N THR A 23 -8.82 -2.28 -12.82
CA THR A 23 -9.29 -1.46 -13.93
C THR A 23 -8.72 -1.96 -15.27
N PRO A 24 -9.55 -2.33 -16.27
CA PRO A 24 -9.09 -2.62 -17.62
C PRO A 24 -8.52 -1.37 -18.27
N LEU A 25 -7.36 -1.48 -18.95
CA LEU A 25 -6.69 -0.33 -19.58
C LEU A 25 -6.42 0.83 -18.59
N SER A 26 -5.95 0.50 -17.38
CA SER A 26 -5.44 1.47 -16.39
C SER A 26 -4.41 2.42 -17.03
N GLY A 27 -4.49 3.72 -16.71
CA GLY A 27 -3.75 4.80 -17.39
C GLY A 27 -4.61 5.88 -18.06
N GLY A 28 -5.91 5.96 -17.75
CA GLY A 28 -6.79 7.09 -18.12
C GLY A 28 -7.82 6.82 -19.21
N ASN A 29 -7.77 5.66 -19.89
CA ASN A 29 -8.71 5.34 -20.98
C ASN A 29 -9.91 4.48 -20.53
N SER A 30 -10.01 4.13 -19.25
CA SER A 30 -11.01 3.20 -18.74
C SER A 30 -12.45 3.72 -18.74
N LYS A 31 -12.69 5.03 -18.93
CA LYS A 31 -14.02 5.71 -18.86
C LYS A 31 -14.84 5.50 -17.56
N VAL A 32 -14.44 4.59 -16.66
CA VAL A 32 -15.10 4.25 -15.38
C VAL A 32 -14.42 4.96 -14.22
N THR A 33 -13.11 4.76 -14.05
CA THR A 33 -12.30 5.43 -13.02
C THR A 33 -10.88 5.67 -13.52
N ARG A 34 -10.17 6.61 -12.89
CA ARG A 34 -8.74 6.83 -13.10
C ARG A 34 -7.86 5.99 -12.15
N ALA A 35 -8.45 5.39 -11.13
CA ALA A 35 -7.76 4.49 -10.22
C ALA A 35 -7.37 3.16 -10.89
N ASP A 36 -6.34 2.51 -10.36
CA ASP A 36 -5.88 1.20 -10.85
C ASP A 36 -6.81 0.06 -10.39
N VAL A 37 -7.61 0.29 -9.36
CA VAL A 37 -8.64 -0.61 -8.85
C VAL A 37 -9.99 0.10 -8.81
N ILE A 38 -11.02 -0.55 -9.35
CA ILE A 38 -12.42 -0.18 -9.20
C ILE A 38 -12.87 -0.62 -7.81
N HIS A 39 -13.26 0.35 -6.99
CA HIS A 39 -13.79 0.16 -5.64
C HIS A 39 -14.78 1.29 -5.33
N ASP A 40 -15.84 0.98 -4.58
CA ASP A 40 -16.95 1.93 -4.37
C ASP A 40 -16.55 3.16 -3.54
N GLN A 41 -15.65 2.97 -2.58
CA GLN A 41 -15.27 4.00 -1.61
C GLN A 41 -13.80 4.45 -1.69
N LEU A 42 -12.95 3.71 -2.40
CA LEU A 42 -11.50 3.90 -2.33
C LEU A 42 -10.94 4.29 -3.69
N PHE A 43 -10.09 5.31 -3.72
CA PHE A 43 -9.29 5.64 -4.89
C PHE A 43 -7.90 5.02 -4.74
N ILE A 44 -7.66 3.91 -5.44
CA ILE A 44 -6.46 3.09 -5.27
C ILE A 44 -5.51 3.27 -6.46
N GLU A 45 -4.30 3.74 -6.17
CA GLU A 45 -3.19 3.82 -7.11
C GLU A 45 -2.12 2.78 -6.73
N CYS A 46 -1.70 1.95 -7.68
CA CYS A 46 -0.68 0.92 -7.50
C CYS A 46 0.63 1.32 -8.20
N LYS A 47 1.74 1.29 -7.46
CA LYS A 47 3.07 1.58 -8.01
C LYS A 47 4.02 0.42 -7.79
N LEU A 48 4.28 -0.34 -8.86
CA LEU A 48 5.38 -1.30 -8.89
C LEU A 48 6.66 -0.61 -9.39
N LYS A 49 7.70 -0.58 -8.54
CA LYS A 49 9.05 -0.16 -8.92
C LYS A 49 10.06 -1.20 -8.45
N LYS A 50 11.27 -1.19 -9.04
CA LYS A 50 12.39 -2.01 -8.58
C LYS A 50 12.77 -1.72 -7.12
N LYS A 51 12.71 -0.44 -6.74
CA LYS A 51 12.97 0.04 -5.37
C LYS A 51 12.15 1.28 -5.10
N HIS A 52 11.55 1.35 -3.92
CA HIS A 52 10.94 2.56 -3.36
C HIS A 52 11.74 2.96 -2.13
N THR A 53 12.19 4.22 -2.05
CA THR A 53 12.99 4.71 -0.92
C THR A 53 12.30 4.50 0.42
N VAL A 54 10.98 4.74 0.44
CA VAL A 54 10.16 4.57 1.65
C VAL A 54 10.07 3.11 2.11
N VAL A 55 10.09 2.15 1.17
CA VAL A 55 10.13 0.71 1.51
C VAL A 55 11.46 0.36 2.16
N THR A 56 12.58 0.92 1.70
CA THR A 56 13.88 0.71 2.34
C THR A 56 13.94 1.26 3.78
N LEU A 57 13.31 2.41 4.03
CA LEU A 57 13.16 2.95 5.40
C LEU A 57 12.32 2.00 6.26
N TRP A 58 11.23 1.48 5.69
CA TRP A 58 10.39 0.49 6.37
C TRP A 58 11.16 -0.79 6.69
N ASP A 59 11.96 -1.33 5.76
CA ASP A 59 12.77 -2.55 5.97
C ASP A 59 13.69 -2.38 7.21
N SER A 60 14.44 -1.27 7.28
CA SER A 60 15.29 -1.00 8.44
C SER A 60 14.52 -0.83 9.75
N THR A 61 13.31 -0.28 9.69
CA THR A 61 12.45 -0.12 10.86
C THR A 61 11.88 -1.46 11.31
N ALA A 62 11.53 -2.33 10.35
CA ALA A 62 11.01 -3.66 10.59
C ALA A 62 12.03 -4.56 11.28
N ASP A 63 13.31 -4.49 10.91
CA ASP A 63 14.38 -5.21 11.59
C ASP A 63 14.47 -4.84 13.08
N LEU A 64 14.42 -3.54 13.40
CA LEU A 64 14.43 -3.05 14.78
C LEU A 64 13.15 -3.47 15.54
N ALA A 65 11.98 -3.25 14.95
CA ALA A 65 10.70 -3.61 15.56
C ALA A 65 10.63 -5.11 15.87
N LYS A 66 11.17 -5.96 14.98
CA LYS A 66 11.25 -7.41 15.17
C LYS A 66 12.11 -7.77 16.37
N THR A 67 13.26 -7.11 16.58
CA THR A 67 14.08 -7.35 17.78
C THR A 67 13.37 -6.99 19.08
N GLU A 68 12.44 -6.03 19.02
CA GLU A 68 11.61 -5.62 20.16
C GLU A 68 10.29 -6.40 20.26
N GLY A 69 10.01 -7.34 19.36
CA GLY A 69 8.74 -8.07 19.31
C GLY A 69 7.51 -7.21 18.97
N LYS A 70 7.73 -6.07 18.30
CA LYS A 70 6.68 -5.08 17.96
C LYS A 70 6.29 -5.14 16.48
N THR A 71 5.09 -4.62 16.17
CA THR A 71 4.67 -4.40 14.78
C THR A 71 5.30 -3.12 14.23
N PRO A 72 5.95 -3.18 13.05
CA PRO A 72 6.59 -2.01 12.47
C PRO A 72 5.59 -1.03 11.87
N VAL A 73 5.76 0.24 12.21
CA VAL A 73 5.03 1.37 11.63
C VAL A 73 6.00 2.50 11.40
N VAL A 74 6.00 3.06 10.19
CA VAL A 74 6.75 4.29 9.88
C VAL A 74 5.77 5.43 9.74
N ALA A 75 5.91 6.46 10.58
CA ALA A 75 5.17 7.72 10.43
C ALA A 75 6.02 8.74 9.67
N LEU A 76 5.53 9.18 8.51
CA LEU A 76 6.20 10.17 7.67
C LEU A 76 5.56 11.53 7.89
N CYS A 77 6.37 12.52 8.24
CA CYS A 77 5.93 13.90 8.49
C CYS A 77 6.64 14.85 7.53
N GLU A 78 5.94 15.86 7.05
CA GLU A 78 6.52 16.93 6.24
C GLU A 78 6.43 18.26 7.00
N LYS A 79 7.51 19.05 6.95
CA LYS A 79 7.54 20.37 7.57
C LYS A 79 6.41 21.24 6.99
N ASN A 80 5.69 21.94 7.88
CA ASN A 80 4.56 22.80 7.53
C ASN A 80 3.35 22.07 6.92
N ARG A 81 3.24 20.75 7.11
CA ARG A 81 2.07 19.98 6.69
C ARG A 81 1.42 19.34 7.92
N PRO A 82 0.12 19.58 8.18
CA PRO A 82 -0.55 18.98 9.33
C PRO A 82 -0.69 17.47 9.15
N GLY A 83 -0.58 16.74 10.26
CA GLY A 83 -0.70 15.28 10.29
C GLY A 83 0.55 14.56 9.81
N PHE A 84 0.38 13.27 9.50
CA PHE A 84 1.44 12.38 9.04
C PHE A 84 0.85 11.23 8.22
N TRP A 85 1.69 10.58 7.41
CA TRP A 85 1.31 9.35 6.70
C TRP A 85 1.81 8.14 7.47
N LEU A 86 0.96 7.13 7.55
CA LEU A 86 1.33 5.83 8.09
C LEU A 86 1.75 4.92 6.94
N MET A 87 2.97 4.41 7.01
CA MET A 87 3.39 3.28 6.21
C MET A 87 3.41 2.03 7.09
N VAL A 88 2.62 1.06 6.65
CA VAL A 88 2.48 -0.27 7.24
C VAL A 88 2.47 -1.28 6.10
N HIS A 89 3.02 -2.47 6.32
CA HIS A 89 2.88 -3.55 5.36
C HIS A 89 1.42 -4.04 5.33
N SER A 90 0.94 -4.49 4.17
CA SER A 90 -0.45 -4.96 4.03
C SER A 90 -0.82 -6.05 5.04
N ASP A 91 0.15 -6.91 5.35
CA ASP A 91 -0.04 -8.06 6.25
C ASP A 91 -0.15 -7.64 7.72
N ASP A 92 0.33 -6.45 8.07
CA ASP A 92 0.28 -5.89 9.43
C ASP A 92 -0.93 -4.95 9.64
N LEU A 93 -1.67 -4.63 8.58
CA LEU A 93 -2.73 -3.63 8.63
C LEU A 93 -3.85 -4.00 9.61
N GLU A 94 -4.33 -5.26 9.57
CA GLU A 94 -5.40 -5.71 10.47
C GLU A 94 -4.96 -5.67 11.94
N LYS A 95 -3.71 -6.07 12.22
CA LYS A 95 -3.14 -6.01 13.56
C LYS A 95 -3.10 -4.56 14.07
N LEU A 96 -2.66 -3.63 13.21
CA LEU A 96 -2.63 -2.21 13.54
C LEU A 96 -4.03 -1.65 13.84
N ILE A 97 -5.05 -2.01 13.03
CA ILE A 97 -6.45 -1.62 13.27
C ILE A 97 -6.95 -2.17 14.61
N GLY A 98 -6.63 -3.44 14.93
CA GLY A 98 -6.99 -4.06 16.20
C GLY A 98 -6.46 -3.32 17.43
N GLU A 99 -5.21 -2.84 17.38
CA GLU A 99 -4.60 -2.06 18.48
C GLU A 99 -5.30 -0.71 18.73
N PHE A 100 -5.91 -0.10 17.71
CA PHE A 100 -6.67 1.14 17.86
C PHE A 100 -8.10 0.91 18.34
N ASN A 101 -8.73 -0.17 17.90
CA ASN A 101 -10.10 -0.50 18.29
C ASN A 101 -10.18 -1.17 19.67
N GLY A 102 -9.07 -1.74 20.16
CA GLY A 102 -8.96 -2.41 21.45
C GLY A 102 -8.54 -1.50 22.61
N LYS A 103 -8.47 -0.19 22.39
CA LYS A 103 -8.30 0.85 23.42
C LYS A 103 -9.56 1.71 23.48
#